data_AF-A0A166UAF2-F1
#
_entry.id   AF-A0A166UAF2-F1
#
_cell.length_a   1.000
_cell.length_b   1.000
_cell.length_c   1.000
_cell.angle_alpha   90.00
_cell.angle_beta   90.00
_cell.angle_gamma   90.00
#
_symmetry.space_group_name_H-M   'P 1'
#
loop_
_entity.id
_entity.type
_entity.pdbx_description
1 polymer ?
#
loop_
_entity_poly.entity_id
_entity_poly.type
_entity_poly.pdbx_seq_one_letter_code
_entity_poly.pdbx_strand_id
1 'polypeptide(L)'
;MLIDGDKMLSTILGGISIGCWIVVYSPQILENYQLQSGEGLSVFFVIIWLLGDLCNLGGALLAGLLPTVIILALYYSICDIILLIQIYYYRWARSLRTEPNSITAERDTEETPLLVGSTPECTHETGSQRLLKLYAPYAAAVLFVIASGVFSWWISLRSGNGKGAPQSPSELETSEWTIQLIGWSSAVLYLGSRIPQIFKNFKTKCEGLSPALFLFAIAGNVTYALSICAASMEREYLVRNGSWLAGSALTVFLDIFVLCQFFYYRSSGSRESEEILGGES
;
A
#
# COMPACT_ATOMS: atom_id res chain seq x y z
N MET A 1 -3.92 13.41 -37.19
CA MET A 1 -3.22 12.13 -37.46
C MET A 1 -2.10 11.85 -36.45
N LEU A 2 -2.12 12.44 -35.23
CA LEU A 2 -1.08 12.26 -34.20
C LEU A 2 -1.66 11.92 -32.81
N ILE A 3 -2.93 11.54 -32.71
CA ILE A 3 -3.62 11.27 -31.42
C ILE A 3 -4.10 9.80 -31.32
N ASP A 4 -3.56 8.90 -32.15
CA ASP A 4 -3.76 7.47 -31.93
C ASP A 4 -2.73 7.02 -30.88
N GLY A 5 -3.21 6.69 -29.68
CA GLY A 5 -2.35 6.26 -28.57
C GLY A 5 -1.69 4.89 -28.79
N ASP A 6 -0.57 4.66 -28.12
CA ASP A 6 0.13 3.38 -28.13
C ASP A 6 -0.61 2.37 -27.23
N LYS A 7 -1.49 1.59 -27.86
CA LYS A 7 -2.27 0.53 -27.21
C LYS A 7 -1.40 -0.55 -26.55
N MET A 8 -0.21 -0.82 -27.10
CA MET A 8 0.70 -1.81 -26.54
C MET A 8 1.30 -1.28 -25.24
N LEU A 9 1.78 -0.04 -25.27
CA LEU A 9 2.31 0.64 -24.08
C LEU A 9 1.25 0.77 -22.98
N SER A 10 0.03 1.19 -23.35
CA SER A 10 -1.12 1.24 -22.44
C SER A 10 -1.38 -0.12 -21.78
N THR A 11 -1.35 -1.20 -22.55
CA THR A 11 -1.55 -2.57 -22.04
C THR A 11 -0.45 -3.00 -21.06
N ILE A 12 0.82 -2.72 -21.37
CA ILE A 12 1.96 -3.05 -20.49
C ILE A 12 1.87 -2.27 -19.18
N LEU A 13 1.67 -0.96 -19.26
CA LEU A 13 1.57 -0.08 -18.10
C LEU A 13 0.37 -0.47 -17.21
N GLY A 14 -0.75 -0.82 -17.84
CA GLY A 14 -1.91 -1.33 -17.16
C GLY A 14 -1.66 -2.66 -16.44
N GLY A 15 -0.94 -3.59 -17.08
CA GLY A 15 -0.50 -4.84 -16.46
C GLY A 15 0.38 -4.60 -15.23
N ILE A 16 1.40 -3.76 -15.36
CA ILE A 16 2.29 -3.36 -14.26
C ILE A 16 1.47 -2.76 -13.10
N SER A 17 0.51 -1.89 -13.41
CA SER A 17 -0.36 -1.27 -12.41
C SER A 17 -1.14 -2.30 -11.62
N ILE A 18 -1.81 -3.24 -12.31
CA ILE A 18 -2.53 -4.35 -11.66
C ILE A 18 -1.59 -5.18 -10.79
N GLY A 19 -0.38 -5.46 -11.28
CA GLY A 19 0.65 -6.14 -10.51
C GLY A 19 0.97 -5.42 -9.20
N CYS A 20 1.19 -4.09 -9.24
CA CYS A 20 1.44 -3.28 -8.06
C CYS A 20 0.28 -3.36 -7.06
N TRP A 21 -0.95 -3.24 -7.56
CA TRP A 21 -2.14 -3.24 -6.73
C TRP A 21 -2.43 -4.60 -6.09
N ILE A 22 -2.08 -5.71 -6.72
CA ILE A 22 -2.18 -7.05 -6.12
C ILE A 22 -1.20 -7.24 -4.95
N VAL A 23 -0.04 -6.57 -4.97
CA VAL A 23 0.98 -6.75 -3.92
C VAL A 23 1.00 -5.61 -2.89
N VAL A 24 0.22 -4.55 -3.11
CA VAL A 24 0.33 -3.28 -2.36
C VAL A 24 0.18 -3.45 -0.85
N TYR A 25 -0.74 -4.32 -0.40
CA TYR A 25 -1.00 -4.57 1.02
C TYR A 25 0.02 -5.49 1.69
N SER A 26 0.71 -6.34 0.91
CA SER A 26 1.58 -7.38 1.44
C SER A 26 2.70 -6.84 2.34
N PRO A 27 3.43 -5.76 2.00
CA PRO A 27 4.45 -5.19 2.86
C PRO A 27 3.98 -4.88 4.27
N GLN A 28 2.84 -4.20 4.41
CA GLN A 28 2.36 -3.76 5.72
C GLN A 28 1.78 -4.92 6.54
N ILE A 29 1.10 -5.87 5.89
CA ILE A 29 0.63 -7.09 6.57
C ILE A 29 1.82 -7.89 7.12
N LEU A 30 2.89 -8.01 6.33
CA LEU A 30 4.12 -8.69 6.74
C LEU A 30 4.85 -7.91 7.84
N GLU A 31 4.94 -6.59 7.74
CA GLU A 31 5.61 -5.75 8.73
C GLU A 31 4.87 -5.79 10.08
N ASN A 32 3.54 -5.69 10.09
CA ASN A 32 2.73 -5.86 11.29
C ASN A 32 2.97 -7.24 11.94
N TYR A 33 3.03 -8.29 11.12
CA TYR A 33 3.31 -9.65 11.59
C TYR A 33 4.74 -9.78 12.13
N GLN A 34 5.75 -9.29 11.44
CA GLN A 34 7.15 -9.40 11.89
C GLN A 34 7.42 -8.58 13.16
N LEU A 35 6.88 -7.37 13.22
CA LEU A 35 7.03 -6.48 14.38
C LEU A 35 6.08 -6.83 15.53
N GLN A 36 5.10 -7.71 15.28
CA GLN A 36 4.00 -7.99 16.20
C GLN A 36 3.37 -6.69 16.75
N SER A 37 3.19 -5.71 15.86
CA SER A 37 2.75 -4.34 16.19
C SER A 37 1.83 -3.78 15.13
N GLY A 38 0.80 -3.06 15.57
CA GLY A 38 -0.13 -2.31 14.72
C GLY A 38 0.05 -0.79 14.81
N GLU A 39 1.24 -0.31 15.22
CA GLU A 39 1.46 1.12 15.47
C GLU A 39 1.79 1.94 14.22
N GLY A 40 2.24 1.32 13.13
CA GLY A 40 2.56 2.05 11.89
C GLY A 40 1.38 2.75 11.25
N LEU A 41 0.27 2.03 11.08
CA LEU A 41 -0.90 2.54 10.36
C LEU A 41 -1.93 3.21 11.26
N SER A 42 -2.52 4.29 10.78
CA SER A 42 -3.68 4.94 11.39
C SER A 42 -4.91 4.06 11.25
N VAL A 43 -5.62 3.81 12.36
CA VAL A 43 -6.87 3.04 12.32
C VAL A 43 -7.90 3.74 11.45
N PHE A 44 -8.00 5.07 11.52
CA PHE A 44 -8.91 5.84 10.68
C PHE A 44 -8.58 5.75 9.19
N PHE A 45 -7.30 5.68 8.84
CA PHE A 45 -6.88 5.46 7.45
C PHE A 45 -7.43 4.14 6.92
N VAL A 46 -7.25 3.05 7.68
CA VAL A 46 -7.71 1.71 7.26
C VAL A 46 -9.24 1.59 7.29
N ILE A 47 -9.93 2.23 8.25
CA ILE A 47 -11.41 2.25 8.28
C ILE A 47 -11.96 2.96 7.04
N ILE A 48 -11.41 4.11 6.67
CA ILE A 48 -11.88 4.85 5.49
C ILE A 48 -11.61 4.07 4.21
N TRP A 49 -10.46 3.36 4.12
CA TRP A 49 -10.21 2.42 3.03
C TRP A 49 -11.27 1.32 2.96
N LEU A 50 -11.56 0.66 4.09
CA LEU A 50 -12.55 -0.41 4.12
C LEU A 50 -13.93 0.09 3.70
N LEU A 51 -14.34 1.27 4.16
CA LEU A 51 -15.60 1.88 3.74
C LEU A 51 -15.62 2.14 2.23
N GLY A 52 -14.52 2.67 1.68
CA GLY A 52 -14.37 2.85 0.23
C GLY A 52 -14.46 1.54 -0.54
N ASP A 53 -13.79 0.49 -0.08
CA ASP A 53 -13.77 -0.83 -0.72
C ASP A 53 -15.14 -1.52 -0.66
N LEU A 54 -15.83 -1.43 0.48
CA LEU A 54 -17.20 -1.94 0.61
C LEU A 54 -18.19 -1.17 -0.28
N CYS A 55 -18.02 0.15 -0.40
CA CYS A 55 -18.79 0.95 -1.36
C CYS A 55 -18.49 0.55 -2.80
N ASN A 56 -17.23 0.33 -3.16
CA ASN A 56 -16.82 -0.13 -4.49
C ASN A 56 -17.36 -1.52 -4.80
N LEU A 57 -17.31 -2.45 -3.84
CA LEU A 57 -17.86 -3.81 -3.98
C LEU A 57 -19.39 -3.77 -4.15
N GLY A 58 -20.09 -3.02 -3.30
CA GLY A 58 -21.54 -2.85 -3.40
C GLY A 58 -21.95 -2.22 -4.73
N GLY A 59 -21.25 -1.16 -5.14
CA GLY A 59 -21.44 -0.52 -6.44
C GLY A 59 -21.21 -1.47 -7.61
N ALA A 60 -20.15 -2.27 -7.56
CA ALA A 60 -19.83 -3.24 -8.60
C ALA A 60 -20.88 -4.35 -8.72
N LEU A 61 -21.40 -4.84 -7.59
CA LEU A 61 -22.46 -5.84 -7.55
C LEU A 61 -23.78 -5.28 -8.08
N LEU A 62 -24.18 -4.09 -7.64
CA LEU A 62 -25.42 -3.45 -8.04
C LEU A 62 -25.43 -3.08 -9.53
N ALA A 63 -24.28 -2.68 -10.07
CA ALA A 63 -24.13 -2.31 -11.46
C ALA A 63 -23.85 -3.53 -12.37
N GLY A 64 -23.68 -4.74 -11.82
CA GLY A 64 -23.39 -5.94 -12.61
C GLY A 64 -22.07 -5.86 -13.37
N LEU A 65 -21.05 -5.25 -12.76
CA LEU A 65 -19.73 -5.08 -13.38
C LEU A 65 -19.03 -6.43 -13.63
N LEU A 66 -17.96 -6.40 -14.42
CA LEU A 66 -17.20 -7.61 -14.74
C LEU A 66 -16.77 -8.34 -13.45
N PRO A 67 -16.77 -9.69 -13.46
CA PRO A 67 -16.34 -10.49 -12.31
C PRO A 67 -14.96 -10.11 -11.77
N THR A 68 -14.05 -9.67 -12.64
CA THR A 68 -12.70 -9.22 -12.25
C THR A 68 -12.73 -8.01 -11.33
N VAL A 69 -13.59 -7.01 -11.59
CA VAL A 69 -13.74 -5.81 -10.76
C VAL A 69 -14.32 -6.18 -9.39
N ILE A 70 -15.31 -7.08 -9.37
CA ILE A 70 -15.92 -7.58 -8.14
C ILE A 70 -14.89 -8.35 -7.30
N ILE A 71 -14.10 -9.24 -7.92
CA ILE A 71 -13.05 -10.01 -7.24
C ILE A 71 -11.99 -9.08 -6.66
N LEU A 72 -11.57 -8.02 -7.37
CA LEU A 72 -10.61 -7.04 -6.86
C LEU A 72 -11.17 -6.26 -5.66
N ALA A 73 -12.42 -5.78 -5.73
CA ALA A 73 -13.04 -5.07 -4.61
C ALA A 73 -13.21 -5.97 -3.37
N LEU A 74 -13.55 -7.24 -3.57
CA LEU A 74 -13.59 -8.25 -2.51
C LEU A 74 -12.20 -8.49 -1.91
N TYR A 75 -11.18 -8.62 -2.75
CA TYR A 75 -9.79 -8.80 -2.32
C TYR A 75 -9.31 -7.65 -1.42
N TYR A 76 -9.52 -6.39 -1.82
CA TYR A 76 -9.10 -5.25 -1.00
C TYR A 76 -9.87 -5.17 0.32
N SER A 77 -11.18 -5.41 0.29
CA SER A 77 -12.00 -5.48 1.51
C SER A 77 -11.46 -6.52 2.51
N ILE A 78 -11.02 -7.69 2.02
CA ILE A 78 -10.41 -8.72 2.86
C ILE A 78 -9.06 -8.24 3.42
N CYS A 79 -8.20 -7.63 2.61
CA CYS A 79 -6.93 -7.09 3.06
C CYS A 79 -7.09 -6.03 4.16
N ASP A 80 -8.05 -5.13 4.01
CA ASP A 80 -8.35 -4.12 5.01
C ASP A 80 -8.85 -4.73 6.33
N ILE A 81 -9.72 -5.74 6.26
CA ILE A 81 -10.18 -6.48 7.44
C ILE A 81 -8.99 -7.17 8.13
N ILE A 82 -8.09 -7.81 7.37
CA ILE A 82 -6.88 -8.44 7.93
C ILE A 82 -6.01 -7.40 8.63
N LEU A 83 -5.78 -6.24 8.01
CA LEU A 83 -5.01 -5.15 8.63
C LEU A 83 -5.66 -4.64 9.91
N LEU A 84 -6.99 -4.43 9.92
CA LEU A 84 -7.71 -4.02 11.12
C LEU A 84 -7.57 -5.07 12.23
N ILE A 85 -7.75 -6.35 11.92
CA ILE A 85 -7.58 -7.44 12.88
C ILE A 85 -6.17 -7.42 13.47
N GLN A 86 -5.12 -7.31 12.64
CA GLN A 86 -3.74 -7.20 13.12
C GLN A 86 -3.55 -5.98 14.03
N ILE A 87 -4.06 -4.81 13.63
CA ILE A 87 -3.91 -3.58 14.41
C ILE A 87 -4.55 -3.73 15.78
N TYR A 88 -5.80 -4.20 15.83
CA TYR A 88 -6.51 -4.40 17.11
C TYR A 88 -5.87 -5.49 17.96
N TYR A 89 -5.55 -6.64 17.36
CA TYR A 89 -4.95 -7.76 18.08
C TYR A 89 -3.62 -7.39 18.71
N TYR A 90 -2.70 -6.78 17.97
CA TYR A 90 -1.37 -6.44 18.48
C TYR A 90 -1.41 -5.30 19.50
N ARG A 91 -2.32 -4.33 19.34
CA ARG A 91 -2.55 -3.27 20.34
C ARG A 91 -3.10 -3.82 21.65
N TRP A 92 -4.08 -4.70 21.55
CA TRP A 92 -4.68 -5.35 22.70
C TRP A 92 -3.65 -6.24 23.42
N ALA A 93 -2.93 -7.08 22.69
CA ALA A 93 -1.89 -7.95 23.25
C ALA A 93 -0.78 -7.14 23.95
N ARG A 94 -0.43 -5.95 23.43
CA ARG A 94 0.49 -5.02 24.08
C ARG A 94 -0.11 -4.43 25.36
N SER A 95 -1.37 -3.98 25.33
CA SER A 95 -2.05 -3.43 26.51
C SER A 95 -2.07 -4.42 27.68
N LEU A 96 -2.24 -5.72 27.41
CA LEU A 96 -2.18 -6.77 28.43
C LEU A 96 -0.77 -6.97 29.02
N ARG A 97 0.29 -6.60 28.29
CA ARG A 97 1.67 -6.68 28.77
C ARG A 97 2.06 -5.44 29.59
N THR A 98 1.33 -4.33 29.47
CA THR A 98 1.72 -3.02 30.03
C THR A 98 1.01 -2.68 31.36
N GLU A 99 -0.11 -3.31 31.72
CA GLU A 99 -0.85 -3.10 32.98
C GLU A 99 -1.04 -4.43 33.74
N PRO A 100 -0.78 -4.60 35.06
CA PRO A 100 0.08 -3.89 36.02
C PRO A 100 1.01 -4.86 36.82
N ASN A 101 2.32 -4.61 36.80
CA ASN A 101 3.20 -4.87 37.96
C ASN A 101 3.59 -3.55 38.66
N SER A 102 2.86 -2.46 38.38
CA SER A 102 3.20 -1.09 38.74
C SER A 102 2.66 -0.62 40.11
N ILE A 103 2.24 -1.52 41.01
CA ILE A 103 1.85 -1.15 42.40
C ILE A 103 2.70 -1.83 43.48
N THR A 104 3.60 -2.76 43.15
CA THR A 104 4.53 -3.36 44.14
C THR A 104 5.90 -3.64 43.54
N ALA A 105 6.75 -2.61 43.44
CA ALA A 105 8.21 -2.74 43.43
C ALA A 105 8.91 -1.37 43.57
N GLU A 106 8.53 -0.57 44.56
CA GLU A 106 9.55 0.20 45.28
C GLU A 106 10.30 -0.79 46.18
N ARG A 107 11.26 -1.51 45.60
CA ARG A 107 12.34 -2.15 46.35
C ARG A 107 13.48 -2.46 45.40
N ASP A 108 14.60 -1.82 45.68
CA ASP A 108 15.92 -2.14 45.17
C ASP A 108 16.15 -3.66 45.14
N THR A 109 16.32 -4.21 43.95
CA THR A 109 17.20 -5.37 43.73
C THR A 109 17.69 -5.36 42.29
N GLU A 110 18.99 -5.09 42.13
CA GLU A 110 19.80 -5.41 40.95
C GLU A 110 19.84 -6.94 40.74
N GLU A 111 18.75 -7.55 40.34
CA GLU A 111 18.73 -8.95 39.86
C GLU A 111 18.11 -9.00 38.46
N THR A 112 18.80 -8.35 37.52
CA THR A 112 18.76 -8.85 36.13
C THR A 112 19.34 -10.26 36.12
N PRO A 113 18.63 -11.28 35.62
CA PRO A 113 19.24 -12.58 35.38
C PRO A 113 20.28 -12.42 34.28
N LEU A 114 21.54 -12.36 34.71
CA LEU A 114 22.72 -12.31 33.86
C LEU A 114 22.90 -13.71 33.27
N LEU A 115 22.58 -13.84 31.98
CA LEU A 115 22.84 -15.02 31.13
C LEU A 115 22.34 -16.37 31.69
N VAL A 116 21.06 -16.67 31.49
CA VAL A 116 20.65 -18.08 31.38
C VAL A 116 21.09 -18.59 30.02
N GLY A 117 22.20 -19.32 30.04
CA GLY A 117 22.68 -20.14 28.93
C GLY A 117 21.66 -21.21 28.57
N SER A 118 20.71 -20.85 27.73
CA SER A 118 20.16 -21.76 26.75
C SER A 118 20.86 -21.36 25.46
N THR A 119 21.84 -22.11 24.99
CA THR A 119 22.28 -22.00 23.60
C THR A 119 21.02 -22.17 22.74
N PRO A 120 20.50 -21.12 22.05
CA PRO A 120 19.89 -21.44 20.78
C PRO A 120 21.04 -22.06 19.97
N GLU A 121 20.79 -23.03 19.12
CA GLU A 121 21.69 -23.24 17.99
C GLU A 121 21.86 -21.87 17.32
N CYS A 122 22.96 -21.18 17.63
CA CYS A 122 23.31 -19.90 17.05
C CYS A 122 23.72 -20.26 15.63
N THR A 123 22.71 -20.45 14.79
CA THR A 123 22.89 -20.38 13.35
C THR A 123 23.39 -18.96 13.15
N HIS A 124 24.70 -18.80 13.02
CA HIS A 124 25.36 -17.53 12.80
C HIS A 124 24.88 -17.06 11.42
N GLU A 125 23.71 -16.44 11.37
CA GLU A 125 23.14 -15.92 10.15
C GLU A 125 24.08 -14.81 9.70
N THR A 126 24.92 -15.14 8.72
CA THR A 126 25.80 -14.17 8.07
C THR A 126 24.98 -12.93 7.74
N GLY A 127 25.51 -11.71 7.90
CA GLY A 127 24.75 -10.48 7.62
C GLY A 127 24.03 -10.51 6.27
N SER A 128 24.64 -11.15 5.27
CA SER A 128 24.04 -11.44 3.95
C SER A 128 22.73 -12.24 4.02
N GLN A 129 22.63 -13.28 4.86
CA GLN A 129 21.40 -14.07 5.06
C GLN A 129 20.27 -13.24 5.68
N ARG A 130 20.59 -12.38 6.65
CA ARG A 130 19.62 -11.48 7.28
C ARG A 130 19.08 -10.45 6.28
N LEU A 131 19.97 -9.86 5.48
CA LEU A 131 19.57 -8.93 4.41
C LEU A 131 18.76 -9.66 3.34
N LEU A 132 19.15 -10.87 2.95
CA LEU A 132 18.42 -11.67 1.97
C LEU A 132 16.99 -11.94 2.44
N LYS A 133 16.80 -12.41 3.69
CA LYS A 133 15.46 -12.64 4.25
C LYS A 133 14.62 -11.37 4.33
N LEU A 134 15.24 -10.23 4.61
CA LEU A 134 14.55 -8.93 4.68
C LEU A 134 14.10 -8.45 3.29
N TYR A 135 14.94 -8.58 2.27
CA TYR A 135 14.68 -8.01 0.94
C TYR A 135 14.06 -9.00 -0.07
N ALA A 136 14.17 -10.31 0.16
CA ALA A 136 13.59 -11.34 -0.71
C ALA A 136 12.08 -11.17 -0.99
N PRO A 137 11.19 -10.92 -0.01
CA PRO A 137 9.77 -10.76 -0.31
C PRO A 137 9.49 -9.52 -1.18
N TYR A 138 10.24 -8.43 -0.98
CA TYR A 138 10.13 -7.23 -1.81
C TYR A 138 10.64 -7.48 -3.24
N ALA A 139 11.76 -8.20 -3.39
CA ALA A 139 12.28 -8.59 -4.70
C ALA A 139 11.30 -9.50 -5.44
N ALA A 140 10.69 -10.47 -4.74
CA ALA A 140 9.65 -11.33 -5.30
C ALA A 140 8.42 -10.51 -5.74
N ALA A 141 7.98 -9.53 -4.96
CA ALA A 141 6.90 -8.63 -5.32
C ALA A 141 7.23 -7.80 -6.57
N VAL A 142 8.44 -7.24 -6.67
CA VAL A 142 8.89 -6.50 -7.87
C VAL A 142 8.96 -7.41 -9.10
N LEU A 143 9.47 -8.63 -8.96
CA LEU A 143 9.50 -9.60 -10.06
C LEU A 143 8.09 -9.98 -10.51
N PHE A 144 7.14 -10.14 -9.59
CA PHE A 144 5.73 -10.37 -9.91
C PHE A 144 5.13 -9.19 -10.69
N VAL A 145 5.40 -7.95 -10.27
CA VAL A 145 4.97 -6.74 -10.98
C VAL A 145 5.51 -6.71 -12.41
N ILE A 146 6.81 -6.98 -12.59
CA ILE A 146 7.42 -7.03 -13.94
C ILE A 146 6.77 -8.15 -14.78
N ALA A 147 6.59 -9.33 -14.18
CA ALA A 147 5.96 -10.47 -14.85
C ALA A 147 4.53 -10.16 -15.28
N SER A 148 3.76 -9.41 -14.49
CA SER A 148 2.40 -8.97 -14.86
C SER A 148 2.39 -8.08 -16.11
N GLY A 149 3.35 -7.16 -16.25
CA GLY A 149 3.52 -6.34 -17.45
C GLY A 149 3.89 -7.17 -18.69
N VAL A 150 4.83 -8.11 -18.53
CA VAL A 150 5.23 -9.04 -19.61
C VAL A 150 4.07 -9.96 -20.01
N PHE A 151 3.28 -10.42 -19.03
CA PHE A 151 2.12 -11.25 -19.27
C PHE A 151 1.03 -10.49 -20.05
N SER A 152 0.73 -9.24 -19.67
CA SER A 152 -0.21 -8.38 -20.42
C SER A 152 0.27 -8.12 -21.85
N TRP A 153 1.57 -7.87 -22.04
CA TRP A 153 2.16 -7.76 -23.38
C TRP A 153 1.97 -9.04 -24.20
N TRP A 154 2.29 -10.20 -23.62
CA TRP A 154 2.16 -11.49 -24.28
C TRP A 154 0.72 -11.82 -24.67
N ILE A 155 -0.25 -11.51 -23.80
CA ILE A 155 -1.68 -11.63 -24.13
C ILE A 155 -2.05 -10.69 -25.29
N SER A 156 -1.56 -9.45 -25.28
CA SER A 156 -1.84 -8.47 -26.32
C SER A 156 -1.34 -8.92 -27.69
N LEU A 157 -0.20 -9.60 -27.76
CA LEU A 157 0.34 -10.16 -29.00
C LEU A 157 -0.54 -11.31 -29.54
N ARG A 158 -1.12 -12.12 -28.65
CA ARG A 158 -1.95 -13.27 -29.04
C ARG A 158 -3.39 -12.91 -29.41
N SER A 159 -3.93 -11.85 -28.82
CA SER A 159 -5.36 -11.51 -28.98
C SER A 159 -5.69 -10.71 -30.25
N GLY A 160 -4.71 -10.38 -31.11
CA GLY A 160 -4.95 -9.75 -32.42
C GLY A 160 -6.00 -8.64 -32.37
N ASN A 161 -5.62 -7.47 -31.83
CA ASN A 161 -6.42 -6.29 -31.45
C ASN A 161 -6.92 -6.25 -30.00
N GLY A 162 -6.15 -5.54 -29.16
CA GLY A 162 -6.69 -4.44 -28.33
C GLY A 162 -7.52 -4.77 -27.09
N LYS A 163 -7.86 -6.03 -26.82
CA LYS A 163 -8.63 -6.41 -25.61
C LYS A 163 -7.78 -6.61 -24.33
N GLY A 164 -6.47 -6.35 -24.40
CA GLY A 164 -5.53 -6.58 -23.31
C GLY A 164 -5.28 -5.40 -22.38
N ALA A 165 -5.68 -4.18 -22.77
CA ALA A 165 -5.58 -3.03 -21.88
C ALA A 165 -6.56 -3.20 -20.70
N PRO A 166 -6.23 -2.72 -19.48
CA PRO A 166 -7.21 -2.65 -18.41
C PRO A 166 -8.42 -1.90 -18.97
N GLN A 167 -9.60 -2.51 -18.88
CA GLN A 167 -10.82 -1.83 -19.29
C GLN A 167 -10.89 -0.54 -18.49
N SER A 168 -10.85 0.59 -19.20
CA SER A 168 -11.07 1.85 -18.52
C SER A 168 -12.46 1.76 -17.87
N PRO A 169 -12.67 2.25 -16.64
CA PRO A 169 -13.97 2.11 -16.00
C PRO A 169 -15.12 2.72 -16.82
N SER A 170 -14.78 3.56 -17.79
CA SER A 170 -15.68 4.17 -18.76
C SER A 170 -16.16 3.26 -19.91
N GLU A 171 -15.57 2.07 -20.08
CA GLU A 171 -15.98 1.06 -21.08
C GLU A 171 -17.01 0.05 -20.54
N LEU A 172 -17.37 0.14 -19.25
CA LEU A 172 -18.35 -0.72 -18.61
C LEU A 172 -19.77 -0.29 -19.04
N GLU A 173 -20.62 -1.21 -19.53
CA GLU A 173 -22.00 -1.00 -20.06
C GLU A 173 -23.04 -0.54 -18.99
N THR A 174 -22.63 0.26 -18.02
CA THR A 174 -23.50 0.80 -16.97
C THR A 174 -23.66 2.30 -17.12
N SER A 175 -24.72 2.87 -16.54
CA SER A 175 -25.02 4.30 -16.66
C SER A 175 -23.77 5.14 -16.33
N GLU A 176 -23.28 5.90 -17.32
CA GLU A 176 -22.05 6.70 -17.21
C GLU A 176 -22.07 7.58 -15.95
N TRP A 177 -23.24 8.06 -15.56
CA TRP A 177 -23.44 8.90 -14.38
C TRP A 177 -23.21 8.16 -13.05
N THR A 178 -23.62 6.89 -12.96
CA THR A 178 -23.40 6.04 -11.78
C THR A 178 -21.92 5.75 -11.60
N ILE A 179 -21.21 5.43 -12.69
CA ILE A 179 -19.76 5.22 -12.69
C ILE A 179 -19.03 6.48 -12.23
N GLN A 180 -19.41 7.66 -12.73
CA GLN A 180 -18.80 8.92 -12.35
C GLN A 180 -19.06 9.24 -10.87
N LEU A 181 -20.29 9.07 -10.38
CA LEU A 181 -20.62 9.32 -8.98
C LEU A 181 -19.84 8.41 -8.03
N ILE A 182 -19.75 7.11 -8.35
CA ILE A 182 -18.94 6.15 -7.59
C ILE A 182 -17.47 6.54 -7.64
N GLY A 183 -16.95 6.86 -8.83
CA GLY A 183 -15.55 7.26 -9.03
C GLY A 183 -15.15 8.48 -8.19
N TRP A 184 -15.97 9.54 -8.22
CA TRP A 184 -15.73 10.75 -7.43
C TRP A 184 -15.89 10.50 -5.92
N SER A 185 -16.89 9.71 -5.51
CA SER A 185 -17.09 9.37 -4.09
C SER A 185 -15.92 8.55 -3.55
N SER A 186 -15.47 7.57 -4.32
CA SER A 186 -14.32 6.72 -4.01
C SER A 186 -13.03 7.54 -3.95
N ALA A 187 -12.83 8.45 -4.91
CA ALA A 187 -11.72 9.40 -4.88
C ALA A 187 -11.75 10.21 -3.58
N VAL A 188 -12.86 10.83 -3.20
CA VAL A 188 -12.95 11.62 -1.96
C VAL A 188 -12.62 10.79 -0.72
N LEU A 189 -13.13 9.56 -0.61
CA LEU A 189 -12.83 8.67 0.52
C LEU A 189 -11.34 8.30 0.57
N TYR A 190 -10.78 7.83 -0.53
CA TYR A 190 -9.36 7.47 -0.60
C TYR A 190 -8.45 8.67 -0.32
N LEU A 191 -8.83 9.86 -0.76
CA LEU A 191 -8.10 11.09 -0.47
C LEU A 191 -8.20 11.45 1.02
N GLY A 192 -9.42 11.42 1.55
CA GLY A 192 -9.70 11.68 2.95
C GLY A 192 -8.95 10.73 3.89
N SER A 193 -8.65 9.51 3.47
CA SER A 193 -7.95 8.54 4.32
C SER A 193 -6.50 8.94 4.61
N ARG A 194 -5.78 9.55 3.65
CA ARG A 194 -4.37 9.92 3.82
C ARG A 194 -4.17 10.99 4.89
N ILE A 195 -5.17 11.84 5.11
CA ILE A 195 -5.12 12.92 6.10
C ILE A 195 -4.88 12.36 7.52
N PRO A 196 -5.68 11.40 8.04
CA PRO A 196 -5.39 10.70 9.29
C PRO A 196 -3.99 10.08 9.38
N GLN A 197 -3.46 9.52 8.30
CA GLN A 197 -2.11 8.94 8.32
C GLN A 197 -1.04 10.03 8.45
N ILE A 198 -1.18 11.13 7.70
CA ILE A 198 -0.29 12.28 7.78
C ILE A 198 -0.24 12.86 9.20
N PHE A 199 -1.40 13.04 9.83
CA PHE A 199 -1.47 13.50 11.22
C PHE A 199 -0.87 12.51 12.20
N LYS A 200 -1.05 11.20 11.97
CA LYS A 200 -0.43 10.18 12.81
C LYS A 200 1.09 10.22 12.67
N ASN A 201 1.61 10.33 11.45
CA ASN A 201 3.05 10.41 11.18
C ASN A 201 3.73 11.58 11.90
N PHE A 202 3.07 12.74 11.96
CA PHE A 202 3.57 13.89 12.74
C PHE A 202 3.75 13.58 14.23
N LYS A 203 2.93 12.69 14.79
CA LYS A 203 2.98 12.30 16.21
C LYS A 203 3.92 11.13 16.47
N THR A 204 3.89 10.11 15.61
CA THR A 204 4.63 8.85 15.81
C THR A 204 5.98 8.83 15.10
N LYS A 205 6.36 9.90 14.40
CA LYS A 205 7.59 9.98 13.59
C LYS A 205 7.74 8.78 12.63
N CYS A 206 6.62 8.26 12.14
CA CYS A 206 6.52 7.10 11.25
C CYS A 206 7.00 5.75 11.81
N GLU A 207 7.03 5.56 13.14
CA GLU A 207 7.41 4.28 13.74
C GLU A 207 6.45 3.13 13.33
N GLY A 208 7.00 2.02 12.83
CA GLY A 208 6.26 0.82 12.41
C GLY A 208 5.52 0.93 11.07
N LEU A 209 5.67 2.05 10.34
CA LEU A 209 5.06 2.26 9.03
C LEU A 209 5.91 1.61 7.93
N SER A 210 5.30 0.79 7.09
CA SER A 210 5.99 0.21 5.94
C SER A 210 6.03 1.20 4.76
N PRO A 211 7.21 1.74 4.35
CA PRO A 211 7.29 2.66 3.22
C PRO A 211 6.93 1.97 1.89
N ALA A 212 7.07 0.65 1.82
CA ALA A 212 6.80 -0.14 0.62
C ALA A 212 5.30 -0.13 0.23
N LEU A 213 4.38 -0.06 1.20
CA LEU A 213 2.94 0.13 0.94
C LEU A 213 2.70 1.34 0.03
N PHE A 214 3.30 2.48 0.39
CA PHE A 214 3.16 3.74 -0.35
C PHE A 214 3.94 3.73 -1.66
N LEU A 215 5.10 3.08 -1.72
CA LEU A 215 5.86 2.95 -2.97
C LEU A 215 5.09 2.13 -4.02
N PHE A 216 4.49 1.00 -3.64
CA PHE A 216 3.66 0.22 -4.57
C PHE A 216 2.38 0.97 -4.94
N ALA A 217 1.76 1.70 -4.01
CA ALA A 217 0.60 2.54 -4.32
C ALA A 217 0.95 3.66 -5.32
N ILE A 218 2.08 4.35 -5.14
CA ILE A 218 2.55 5.36 -6.09
C ILE A 218 2.85 4.72 -7.45
N ALA A 219 3.62 3.63 -7.48
CA ALA A 219 3.95 2.95 -8.72
C ALA A 219 2.69 2.48 -9.47
N GLY A 220 1.72 1.91 -8.76
CA GLY A 220 0.43 1.48 -9.31
C GLY A 220 -0.37 2.64 -9.90
N ASN A 221 -0.51 3.74 -9.16
CA ASN A 221 -1.25 4.93 -9.62
C ASN A 221 -0.55 5.65 -10.79
N VAL A 222 0.78 5.78 -10.76
CA VAL A 222 1.55 6.39 -11.85
C VAL A 222 1.41 5.57 -13.12
N THR A 223 1.62 4.25 -13.04
CA THR A 223 1.51 3.37 -14.21
C THR A 223 0.08 3.28 -14.73
N TYR A 224 -0.92 3.33 -13.85
CA TYR A 224 -2.33 3.43 -14.24
C TYR A 224 -2.63 4.73 -15.00
N ALA A 225 -2.27 5.89 -14.46
CA ALA A 225 -2.50 7.17 -15.12
C ALA A 225 -1.77 7.25 -16.47
N LEU A 226 -0.53 6.75 -16.53
CA LEU A 226 0.21 6.65 -17.78
C LEU A 226 -0.45 5.70 -18.79
N SER A 227 -1.09 4.61 -18.33
CA SER A 227 -1.80 3.68 -19.21
C SER A 227 -3.01 4.33 -19.91
N ILE A 228 -3.73 5.21 -19.20
CA ILE A 228 -4.84 6.00 -19.76
C ILE A 228 -4.29 6.98 -20.80
N CYS A 229 -3.26 7.75 -20.44
CA CYS A 229 -2.64 8.72 -21.36
C CYS A 229 -2.02 8.04 -22.60
N ALA A 230 -1.45 6.85 -22.44
CA ALA A 230 -0.91 6.05 -23.53
C ALA A 230 -2.01 5.49 -24.44
N ALA A 231 -3.21 5.23 -23.90
CA ALA A 231 -4.34 4.74 -24.69
C ALA A 231 -4.87 5.81 -25.65
N SER A 232 -5.04 7.05 -25.18
CA SER A 232 -5.41 8.20 -26.00
C SER A 232 -5.17 9.52 -25.25
N MET A 233 -4.72 10.54 -25.98
CA MET A 233 -4.60 11.92 -25.49
C MET A 233 -5.74 12.82 -25.98
N GLU A 234 -6.81 12.23 -26.52
CA GLU A 234 -7.99 12.98 -26.95
C GLU A 234 -8.72 13.57 -25.75
N ARG A 235 -9.14 14.84 -25.88
CA ARG A 235 -9.78 15.59 -24.79
C ARG A 235 -11.02 14.89 -24.23
N GLU A 236 -11.86 14.34 -25.11
CA GLU A 236 -13.09 13.65 -24.70
C GLU A 236 -12.78 12.38 -23.89
N TYR A 237 -11.78 11.60 -24.34
CA TYR A 237 -11.31 10.41 -23.62
C TYR A 237 -10.73 10.76 -22.24
N LEU A 238 -9.91 11.81 -22.16
CA LEU A 238 -9.32 12.26 -20.90
C LEU A 238 -10.36 12.83 -19.94
N VAL A 239 -11.35 13.58 -20.43
CA VAL A 239 -12.45 14.11 -19.61
C VAL A 239 -13.32 12.97 -19.08
N ARG A 240 -13.64 11.99 -19.93
CA ARG A 240 -14.35 10.78 -19.51
C ARG A 240 -13.58 10.07 -18.41
N ASN A 241 -12.25 10.01 -18.52
CA ASN A 241 -11.38 9.41 -17.52
C ASN A 241 -10.93 10.34 -16.38
N GLY A 242 -11.49 11.55 -16.29
CA GLY A 242 -10.97 12.63 -15.45
C GLY A 242 -10.98 12.32 -13.95
N SER A 243 -12.02 11.62 -13.47
CA SER A 243 -12.15 11.23 -12.05
C SER A 243 -11.02 10.28 -11.62
N TRP A 244 -10.69 9.28 -12.45
CA TRP A 244 -9.61 8.33 -12.18
C TRP A 244 -8.24 8.98 -12.26
N LEU A 245 -8.03 9.87 -13.24
CA LEU A 245 -6.78 10.63 -13.35
C LEU A 245 -6.58 11.56 -12.15
N ALA A 246 -7.62 12.29 -11.74
CA ALA A 246 -7.59 13.17 -10.58
C ALA A 246 -7.32 12.37 -9.29
N GLY A 247 -8.03 11.24 -9.10
CA GLY A 247 -7.83 10.35 -7.96
C GLY A 247 -6.40 9.79 -7.90
N SER A 248 -5.87 9.35 -9.03
CA SER A 248 -4.50 8.81 -9.13
C SER A 248 -3.45 9.88 -8.84
N ALA A 249 -3.56 11.05 -9.46
CA ALA A 249 -2.60 12.14 -9.30
C ALA A 249 -2.53 12.64 -7.86
N LEU A 250 -3.69 12.83 -7.22
CA LEU A 250 -3.74 13.34 -5.87
C LEU A 250 -3.37 12.27 -4.82
N THR A 251 -3.67 10.99 -5.08
CA THR A 251 -3.13 9.88 -4.27
C THR A 251 -1.61 9.85 -4.31
N VAL A 252 -1.02 9.93 -5.50
CA VAL A 252 0.44 10.00 -5.67
C VAL A 252 1.03 11.19 -4.90
N PHE A 253 0.40 12.36 -5.00
CA PHE A 253 0.86 13.55 -4.26
C PHE A 253 0.86 13.33 -2.74
N LEU A 254 -0.22 12.81 -2.17
CA LEU A 254 -0.33 12.59 -0.73
C LEU A 254 0.59 11.46 -0.24
N ASP A 255 0.74 10.39 -1.03
CA ASP A 255 1.62 9.27 -0.69
C ASP A 255 3.10 9.68 -0.78
N ILE A 256 3.48 10.56 -1.73
CA ILE A 256 4.81 11.20 -1.76
C ILE A 256 5.02 12.02 -0.48
N PHE A 257 4.03 12.80 -0.05
CA PHE A 257 4.14 13.58 1.18
C PHE A 257 4.37 12.67 2.41
N VAL A 258 3.65 11.54 2.50
CA VAL A 258 3.86 10.53 3.55
C VAL A 258 5.28 9.94 3.49
N LEU A 259 5.79 9.63 2.30
CA LEU A 259 7.17 9.14 2.13
C LEU A 259 8.20 10.19 2.53
N CYS A 260 7.99 11.47 2.19
CA CYS A 260 8.84 12.56 2.63
C CYS A 260 8.88 12.65 4.16
N GLN A 261 7.74 12.53 4.85
CA GLN A 261 7.71 12.45 6.32
C GLN A 261 8.55 11.27 6.83
N PHE A 262 8.39 10.08 6.23
CA PHE A 262 9.13 8.87 6.62
C PHE A 262 10.65 9.08 6.51
N PHE A 263 11.15 9.56 5.37
CA PHE A 263 12.58 9.77 5.18
C PHE A 263 13.13 10.90 6.07
N TYR A 264 12.36 11.98 6.25
CA TYR A 264 12.73 13.09 7.10
C TYR A 264 12.92 12.67 8.58
N TYR A 265 11.93 11.97 9.14
CA TYR A 265 12.00 11.54 10.55
C TYR A 265 13.08 10.49 10.78
N ARG A 266 13.28 9.58 9.83
CA ARG A 266 14.37 8.59 9.90
C ARG A 266 15.75 9.25 9.89
N SER A 267 15.97 10.22 8.99
CA SER A 267 17.24 10.96 8.93
C SER A 267 17.48 11.80 10.18
N SER A 268 16.45 12.47 10.70
CA SER A 268 16.56 13.28 11.91
C SER A 268 16.91 12.43 13.14
N GLY A 269 16.28 11.26 13.29
CA GLY A 269 16.60 10.33 14.39
C GLY A 269 18.01 9.74 14.32
N SER A 270 18.52 9.46 13.12
CA SER A 270 19.92 9.01 12.94
C SER A 270 20.92 10.09 13.35
N ARG A 271 20.70 11.35 12.97
CA ARG A 271 21.57 12.48 13.34
C ARG A 271 21.60 12.73 14.85
N GLU A 272 20.43 12.70 15.49
CA GLU A 272 20.32 12.86 16.95
C GLU A 272 21.08 11.74 17.69
N SER A 273 21.02 10.51 17.17
CA SER A 273 21.76 9.37 17.74
C SER A 273 23.28 9.51 17.55
N GLU A 274 23.74 10.00 16.40
CA GLU A 274 25.17 10.28 16.13
C GLU A 274 25.71 11.42 17.01
N GLU A 275 24.93 12.48 17.24
CA GLU A 275 25.32 13.59 18.14
C GLU A 275 25.44 13.15 19.60
N ILE A 276 24.52 12.30 20.09
CA ILE A 276 24.60 11.75 21.45
C ILE A 276 25.86 10.88 21.62
N LEU A 277 26.13 9.99 20.66
CA LEU A 277 27.30 9.09 20.72
C LEU A 277 28.64 9.82 20.49
N GLY A 278 28.65 10.92 19.73
CA GLY A 278 29.84 11.73 19.48
C GLY A 278 30.13 12.79 20.56
N GLY A 279 29.16 13.08 21.44
CA GLY A 279 29.33 14.02 22.56
C GLY A 279 29.90 13.39 23.83
N GLU A 280 29.99 12.05 23.90
CA GLU A 280 30.55 11.30 25.05
C GLU A 280 32.06 11.00 24.93
N SER A 281 32.75 11.55 23.91
CA SER A 281 34.21 11.38 23.69
C SER A 281 35.01 12.64 24.02
#